data_AF-F4CX06-F1
#
_entry.id   AF-F4CX06-F1
#
_cell.length_a   1.000
_cell.length_b   1.000
_cell.length_c   1.000
_cell.angle_alpha   90.00
_cell.angle_beta   90.00
_cell.angle_gamma   90.00
#
_symmetry.space_group_name_H-M   'P 1'
#
loop_
_entity.id
_entity.type
_entity.pdbx_description
1 polymer ?
#
loop_
_entity_poly.entity_id
_entity_poly.type
_entity_poly.pdbx_seq_one_letter_code
_entity_poly.pdbx_strand_id
1 'polypeptide(L)'
;MTVSHGYRGAEPTVPAARTGHPTTPAAGTGRPQGAIALTALRIGLGLVFLWAFLDKTFGLGYATGGARAWIHGGSPTKGFLGSVDVGPLQTMFHSWAGTWWADWLFMLSMAGIGLALLLGVALRPAAVAGTVVLALMWLAEFPLAQVAADGTPSGSSNPIVDYHVIYALALIAVAATNAGRFWGLAEQWARLPFVRDHAWTR
;
A
#
# COMPACT_ATOMS: atom_id res chain seq x y z
N MET A 1 -37.46 79.23 -44.81
CA MET A 1 -36.24 78.89 -44.05
C MET A 1 -36.60 78.92 -42.57
N THR A 2 -36.69 77.75 -41.92
CA THR A 2 -36.18 77.44 -40.56
C THR A 2 -36.52 75.98 -40.29
N VAL A 3 -35.55 75.27 -39.72
CA VAL A 3 -35.34 73.82 -39.76
C VAL A 3 -36.02 73.11 -38.57
N SER A 4 -36.46 71.88 -38.84
CA SER A 4 -37.00 70.90 -37.89
C SER A 4 -35.88 70.27 -37.03
N HIS A 5 -36.13 70.09 -35.73
CA HIS A 5 -35.41 69.12 -34.92
C HIS A 5 -36.38 68.28 -34.08
N GLY A 6 -36.72 67.11 -34.62
CA GLY A 6 -37.31 66.01 -33.88
C GLY A 6 -36.21 65.24 -33.14
N TYR A 7 -36.34 65.13 -31.83
CA TYR A 7 -35.55 64.20 -31.02
C TYR A 7 -36.13 62.78 -31.20
N ARG A 8 -35.44 61.92 -31.96
CA ARG A 8 -35.62 60.46 -31.91
C ARG A 8 -34.92 59.95 -30.65
N GLY A 9 -35.67 59.38 -29.71
CA GLY A 9 -35.10 58.58 -28.63
C GLY A 9 -34.38 57.37 -29.20
N ALA A 10 -33.12 57.18 -28.81
CA ALA A 10 -32.35 56.00 -29.13
C ALA A 10 -32.84 54.82 -28.28
N GLU A 11 -33.24 53.75 -28.94
CA GLU A 11 -33.61 52.47 -28.32
C GLU A 11 -32.34 51.82 -27.74
N PRO A 12 -32.35 51.27 -26.52
CA PRO A 12 -31.21 50.53 -26.00
C PRO A 12 -31.11 49.19 -26.74
N THR A 13 -30.10 49.04 -27.59
CA THR A 13 -29.72 47.73 -28.16
C THR A 13 -29.25 46.82 -27.03
N VAL A 14 -30.10 45.87 -26.63
CA VAL A 14 -29.73 44.77 -25.72
C VAL A 14 -28.67 43.92 -26.43
N PRO A 15 -27.45 43.74 -25.87
CA PRO A 15 -26.49 42.84 -26.46
C PRO A 15 -27.01 41.40 -26.34
N ALA A 16 -27.17 40.74 -27.48
CA ALA A 16 -27.51 39.32 -27.54
C ALA A 16 -26.48 38.53 -26.72
N ALA A 17 -26.96 37.88 -25.65
CA ALA A 17 -26.16 36.96 -24.86
C ALA A 17 -25.62 35.86 -25.79
N ARG A 18 -24.31 35.83 -26.01
CA ARG A 18 -23.65 34.66 -26.60
C ARG A 18 -23.94 33.48 -25.68
N THR A 19 -24.80 32.58 -26.13
CA THR A 19 -24.91 31.24 -25.56
C THR A 19 -23.58 30.54 -25.81
N GLY A 20 -22.66 30.66 -24.86
CA GLY A 20 -21.51 29.79 -24.77
C GLY A 20 -22.03 28.37 -24.62
N HIS A 21 -21.86 27.55 -25.65
CA HIS A 21 -22.08 26.13 -25.55
C HIS A 21 -21.22 25.62 -24.39
N PRO A 22 -21.78 24.96 -23.36
CA PRO A 22 -20.95 24.32 -22.36
C PRO A 22 -20.13 23.28 -23.12
N THR A 23 -18.84 23.57 -23.28
CA THR A 23 -17.87 22.57 -23.69
C THR A 23 -17.77 21.63 -22.50
N THR A 24 -18.65 20.64 -22.45
CA THR A 24 -18.48 19.46 -21.61
C THR A 24 -17.06 18.98 -21.88
N PRO A 25 -16.16 18.98 -20.88
CA PRO A 25 -14.85 18.39 -21.06
C PRO A 25 -15.12 16.96 -21.52
N ALA A 26 -14.62 16.58 -22.70
CA ALA A 26 -14.71 15.21 -23.17
C ALA A 26 -14.08 14.36 -22.06
N ALA A 27 -14.95 13.69 -21.28
CA ALA A 27 -14.52 12.76 -20.26
C ALA A 27 -13.69 11.71 -20.98
N GLY A 28 -12.38 11.74 -20.78
CA GLY A 28 -11.44 10.90 -21.50
C GLY A 28 -11.88 9.44 -21.40
N THR A 29 -12.30 8.89 -22.53
CA THR A 29 -12.80 7.52 -22.72
C THR A 29 -11.66 6.49 -22.76
N GLY A 30 -10.58 6.73 -22.00
CA GLY A 30 -9.57 5.72 -21.75
C GLY A 30 -10.00 4.89 -20.55
N ARG A 31 -9.91 3.55 -20.62
CA ARG A 31 -9.73 2.75 -19.40
C ARG A 31 -8.71 3.50 -18.52
N PRO A 32 -9.01 3.82 -17.25
CA PRO A 32 -8.08 4.60 -16.45
C PRO A 32 -6.82 3.75 -16.25
N GLN A 33 -5.81 3.95 -17.10
CA GLN A 33 -4.58 3.14 -17.12
C GLN A 33 -3.92 3.14 -15.74
N GLY A 34 -3.99 4.27 -15.03
CA GLY A 34 -3.59 4.39 -13.64
C GLY A 34 -4.34 3.46 -12.68
N ALA A 35 -5.65 3.25 -12.86
CA ALA A 35 -6.41 2.32 -12.03
C ALA A 35 -6.02 0.86 -12.28
N ILE A 36 -5.73 0.49 -13.53
CA ILE A 36 -5.23 -0.85 -13.87
C ILE A 36 -3.85 -1.07 -13.24
N ALA A 37 -2.94 -0.10 -13.40
CA ALA A 37 -1.61 -0.16 -12.80
C ALA A 37 -1.68 -0.29 -11.26
N LEU A 38 -2.53 0.50 -10.59
CA LEU A 38 -2.74 0.42 -9.14
C LEU A 38 -3.39 -0.91 -8.70
N THR A 39 -4.28 -1.47 -9.52
CA THR A 39 -4.87 -2.79 -9.25
C THR A 39 -3.83 -3.90 -9.39
N ALA A 40 -3.00 -3.85 -10.43
CA ALA A 40 -1.90 -4.79 -10.62
C ALA A 40 -0.88 -4.68 -9.48
N LEU A 41 -0.54 -3.45 -9.06
CA LEU A 41 0.32 -3.21 -7.90
C LEU A 41 -0.28 -3.81 -6.61
N ARG A 42 -1.58 -3.57 -6.36
CA ARG A 42 -2.31 -4.13 -5.21
C ARG A 42 -2.24 -5.65 -5.20
N ILE A 43 -2.57 -6.30 -6.34
CA ILE A 43 -2.55 -7.76 -6.46
C ILE A 43 -1.13 -8.29 -6.30
N GLY A 44 -0.14 -7.67 -6.97
CA GLY A 44 1.26 -8.05 -6.86
C GLY A 44 1.78 -8.01 -5.43
N LEU A 45 1.50 -6.93 -4.68
CA LEU A 45 1.82 -6.85 -3.26
C LEU A 45 1.10 -7.93 -2.45
N GLY A 46 -0.21 -8.13 -2.70
CA GLY A 46 -0.97 -9.19 -2.04
C GLY A 46 -0.36 -10.58 -2.23
N LEU A 47 0.11 -10.87 -3.44
CA LEU A 47 0.83 -12.11 -3.75
C LEU A 47 2.17 -12.20 -3.02
N VAL A 48 2.95 -11.11 -2.92
CA VAL A 48 4.22 -11.10 -2.15
C VAL A 48 3.98 -11.50 -0.69
N PHE A 49 3.04 -10.85 -0.01
CA PHE A 49 2.73 -11.12 1.40
C PHE A 49 2.14 -12.52 1.59
N LEU A 50 1.17 -12.91 0.76
CA LEU A 50 0.52 -14.21 0.89
C LEU A 50 1.48 -15.35 0.53
N TRP A 51 2.36 -15.17 -0.45
CA TRP A 51 3.37 -16.17 -0.79
C TRP A 51 4.35 -16.40 0.37
N ALA A 52 4.83 -15.33 1.01
CA ALA A 52 5.69 -15.45 2.18
C ALA A 52 4.99 -16.23 3.31
N PHE A 53 3.69 -15.98 3.54
CA PHE A 53 2.88 -16.76 4.47
C PHE A 53 2.79 -18.24 4.06
N LEU A 54 2.48 -18.55 2.80
CA LEU A 54 2.34 -19.92 2.32
C LEU A 54 3.64 -20.71 2.41
N ASP A 55 4.75 -20.13 1.93
CA ASP A 55 6.07 -20.77 2.00
C ASP A 55 6.49 -21.00 3.46
N LYS A 56 6.29 -20.03 4.36
CA LYS A 56 6.61 -20.21 5.79
C LYS A 56 5.70 -21.21 6.49
N THR A 57 4.42 -21.24 6.12
CA THR A 57 3.45 -22.17 6.70
C THR A 57 3.77 -23.61 6.32
N PHE A 58 3.95 -23.88 5.03
CA PHE A 58 4.04 -25.23 4.48
C PHE A 58 5.46 -25.70 4.14
N GLY A 59 6.44 -24.80 4.11
CA GLY A 59 7.82 -25.10 3.75
C GLY A 59 7.98 -25.55 2.30
N LEU A 60 7.53 -24.71 1.35
CA LEU A 60 7.48 -25.03 -0.08
C LEU A 60 8.87 -25.08 -0.75
N GLY A 61 9.93 -24.76 -0.01
CA GLY A 61 11.32 -24.90 -0.46
C GLY A 61 11.92 -23.67 -1.10
N TYR A 62 11.23 -22.53 -1.09
CA TYR A 62 11.78 -21.26 -1.58
C TYR A 62 12.69 -20.64 -0.51
N ALA A 63 12.12 -19.86 0.41
CA ALA A 63 12.86 -19.34 1.55
C ALA A 63 12.86 -20.33 2.72
N THR A 64 11.81 -21.15 2.81
CA THR A 64 11.54 -22.05 3.93
C THR A 64 11.60 -23.49 3.46
N GLY A 65 12.61 -24.23 3.90
CA GLY A 65 12.67 -25.68 3.69
C GLY A 65 11.61 -26.41 4.52
N GLY A 66 11.13 -27.57 4.05
CA GLY A 66 10.04 -28.32 4.69
C GLY A 66 10.22 -28.60 6.18
N ALA A 67 11.43 -28.93 6.64
CA ALA A 67 11.72 -29.16 8.06
C ALA A 67 11.62 -27.89 8.94
N ARG A 68 11.64 -26.70 8.32
CA ARG A 68 11.50 -25.39 8.97
C ARG A 68 10.10 -24.80 8.81
N ALA A 69 9.17 -25.54 8.20
CA ALA A 69 7.78 -25.12 8.05
C ALA A 69 7.13 -24.86 9.41
N TRP A 70 6.25 -23.86 9.48
CA TRP A 70 5.56 -23.50 10.71
C TRP A 70 4.66 -24.63 11.22
N ILE A 71 3.98 -25.34 10.31
CA ILE A 71 3.16 -26.51 10.67
C ILE A 71 3.98 -27.68 11.23
N HIS A 72 5.30 -27.67 11.05
CA HIS A 72 6.23 -28.64 11.62
C HIS A 72 6.93 -28.12 12.89
N GLY A 73 6.44 -27.01 13.47
CA GLY A 73 7.03 -26.39 14.66
C GLY A 73 8.22 -25.48 14.38
N GLY A 74 8.54 -25.21 13.11
CA GLY A 74 9.53 -24.20 12.73
C GLY A 74 9.07 -22.79 13.12
N SER A 75 10.03 -21.87 13.29
CA SER A 75 9.73 -20.48 13.59
C SER A 75 9.82 -19.59 12.33
N PRO A 76 8.73 -18.90 11.95
CA PRO A 76 8.71 -17.91 10.87
C PRO A 76 9.73 -16.77 10.99
N THR A 77 10.01 -16.31 12.21
CA THR A 77 10.85 -15.12 12.47
C THR A 77 12.29 -15.44 12.85
N LYS A 78 12.56 -16.62 13.42
CA LYS A 78 13.87 -16.98 13.99
C LYS A 78 15.03 -16.79 13.02
N GLY A 79 14.85 -17.19 11.76
CA GLY A 79 15.91 -17.10 10.76
C GLY A 79 16.34 -15.66 10.47
N PHE A 80 15.39 -14.75 10.28
CA PHE A 80 15.66 -13.36 9.93
C PHE A 80 16.07 -12.53 11.16
N LEU A 81 15.30 -12.61 12.24
CA LEU A 81 15.59 -11.82 13.44
C LEU A 81 16.85 -12.29 14.17
N GLY A 82 17.16 -13.59 14.12
CA GLY A 82 18.37 -14.13 14.73
C GLY A 82 19.65 -13.91 13.92
N SER A 83 19.53 -13.43 12.67
CA SER A 83 20.68 -13.11 11.81
C SER A 83 20.99 -11.61 11.77
N VAL A 84 20.32 -10.79 12.58
CA VAL A 84 20.59 -9.34 12.63
C VAL A 84 22.00 -9.12 13.18
N ASP A 85 22.86 -8.47 12.42
CA ASP A 85 24.27 -8.26 12.76
C ASP A 85 24.67 -6.77 12.68
N VAL A 86 23.70 -5.90 12.46
CA VAL A 86 23.85 -4.45 12.29
C VAL A 86 22.86 -3.68 13.16
N GLY A 87 23.28 -2.46 13.54
CA GLY A 87 22.40 -1.47 14.15
C GLY A 87 22.17 -1.59 15.66
N PRO A 88 21.62 -0.53 16.28
CA PRO A 88 21.52 -0.41 17.74
C PRO A 88 20.45 -1.32 18.37
N LEU A 89 19.59 -1.95 17.56
CA LEU A 89 18.47 -2.78 18.03
C LEU A 89 18.74 -4.30 17.91
N GLN A 90 19.99 -4.70 17.61
CA GLN A 90 20.36 -6.10 17.42
C GLN A 90 19.90 -7.00 18.57
N THR A 91 20.26 -6.65 19.82
CA THR A 91 19.88 -7.44 21.01
C THR A 91 18.37 -7.56 21.17
N MET A 92 17.62 -6.50 20.84
CA MET A 92 16.16 -6.51 20.88
C MET A 92 15.59 -7.54 19.90
N PHE A 93 16.01 -7.50 18.63
CA PHE A 93 15.53 -8.45 17.62
C PHE A 93 15.93 -9.89 17.92
N HIS A 94 17.16 -10.12 18.42
CA HIS A 94 17.60 -11.43 18.89
C HIS A 94 16.71 -11.98 20.00
N SER A 95 16.27 -11.12 20.93
CA SER A 95 15.37 -11.53 22.02
C SER A 95 13.96 -11.91 21.55
N TRP A 96 13.53 -11.41 20.39
CA TRP A 96 12.22 -11.71 19.81
C TRP A 96 12.26 -12.92 18.86
N ALA A 97 13.43 -13.24 18.32
CA ALA A 97 13.64 -14.30 17.34
C ALA A 97 13.08 -15.65 17.82
N GLY A 98 12.02 -16.12 17.15
CA GLY A 98 11.37 -17.38 17.48
C GLY A 98 10.58 -17.42 18.78
N THR A 99 10.25 -16.26 19.33
CA THR A 99 9.21 -16.18 20.36
C THR A 99 7.85 -16.43 19.74
N TRP A 100 6.99 -17.15 20.46
CA TRP A 100 5.68 -17.56 19.95
C TRP A 100 4.83 -16.36 19.50
N TRP A 101 4.85 -15.26 20.24
CA TRP A 101 4.05 -14.08 19.93
C TRP A 101 4.56 -13.37 18.67
N ALA A 102 5.88 -13.30 18.46
CA ALA A 102 6.46 -12.68 17.27
C ALA A 102 6.12 -13.51 16.02
N ASP A 103 6.21 -14.84 16.13
CA ASP A 103 5.83 -15.75 15.06
C ASP A 103 4.35 -15.60 14.67
N TRP A 104 3.45 -15.58 15.66
CA TRP A 104 2.02 -15.39 15.42
C TRP A 104 1.69 -14.02 14.82
N LEU A 105 2.25 -12.93 15.36
CA LEU A 105 2.02 -11.59 14.82
C LEU A 105 2.53 -11.45 13.40
N PHE A 106 3.72 -11.99 13.10
CA PHE A 106 4.29 -11.95 11.76
C PHE A 106 3.42 -12.74 10.77
N MET A 107 3.00 -13.96 11.13
CA MET A 107 2.18 -14.79 10.24
C MET A 107 0.78 -14.22 10.04
N LEU A 108 0.14 -13.72 11.10
CA LEU A 108 -1.16 -13.05 10.99
C LEU A 108 -1.08 -11.80 10.13
N SER A 109 0.02 -11.04 10.24
CA SER A 109 0.25 -9.87 9.40
C SER A 109 0.37 -10.26 7.93
N MET A 110 1.25 -11.22 7.59
CA MET A 110 1.45 -11.67 6.22
C MET A 110 0.17 -12.21 5.58
N ALA A 111 -0.57 -13.06 6.30
CA ALA A 111 -1.85 -13.60 5.81
C ALA A 111 -2.92 -12.50 5.69
N GLY A 112 -3.08 -11.68 6.72
CA GLY A 112 -4.09 -10.63 6.77
C GLY A 112 -3.88 -9.56 5.70
N ILE A 113 -2.66 -9.06 5.56
CA ILE A 113 -2.30 -8.08 4.53
C ILE A 113 -2.45 -8.69 3.14
N GLY A 114 -1.92 -9.91 2.92
CA GLY A 114 -2.01 -10.60 1.64
C GLY A 114 -3.46 -10.77 1.17
N LEU A 115 -4.33 -11.29 2.05
CA LEU A 115 -5.75 -11.48 1.74
C LEU A 115 -6.50 -10.16 1.55
N ALA A 116 -6.26 -9.16 2.40
CA ALA A 116 -6.85 -7.83 2.27
C ALA A 116 -6.54 -7.20 0.91
N LEU A 117 -5.27 -7.28 0.48
CA LEU A 117 -4.83 -6.77 -0.82
C LEU A 117 -5.40 -7.56 -2.00
N LEU A 118 -5.40 -8.90 -1.96
CA LEU A 118 -5.97 -9.69 -3.05
C LEU A 118 -7.46 -9.44 -3.21
N LEU A 119 -8.20 -9.50 -2.12
CA LEU A 119 -9.64 -9.28 -2.10
C LEU A 119 -10.01 -7.80 -2.29
N GLY A 120 -9.08 -6.87 -2.09
CA GLY A 120 -9.34 -5.44 -2.20
C GLY A 120 -10.23 -4.90 -1.08
N VAL A 121 -10.10 -5.44 0.14
CA VAL A 121 -10.90 -5.07 1.32
C VAL A 121 -9.98 -4.68 2.48
N ALA A 122 -10.47 -3.86 3.42
CA ALA A 122 -9.69 -3.41 4.58
C ALA A 122 -8.29 -2.89 4.19
N LEU A 123 -8.22 -2.08 3.12
CA LEU A 123 -6.94 -1.63 2.57
C LEU A 123 -6.22 -0.66 3.50
N ARG A 124 -6.94 0.18 4.26
CA ARG A 124 -6.32 1.11 5.21
C ARG A 124 -5.72 0.38 6.42
N PRO A 125 -6.43 -0.54 7.11
CA PRO A 125 -5.81 -1.34 8.17
C PRO A 125 -4.65 -2.18 7.64
N ALA A 126 -4.78 -2.79 6.45
CA ALA A 126 -3.72 -3.57 5.83
C ALA A 126 -2.48 -2.71 5.53
N ALA A 127 -2.65 -1.48 5.04
CA ALA A 127 -1.55 -0.56 4.83
C ALA A 127 -0.86 -0.18 6.14
N VAL A 128 -1.61 0.12 7.21
CA VAL A 128 -1.02 0.42 8.53
C VAL A 128 -0.22 -0.77 9.06
N ALA A 129 -0.82 -1.95 9.09
CA ALA A 129 -0.16 -3.16 9.58
C ALA A 129 1.07 -3.51 8.74
N GLY A 130 0.96 -3.43 7.41
CA GLY A 130 2.07 -3.72 6.50
C GLY A 130 3.19 -2.71 6.60
N THR A 131 2.89 -1.42 6.71
CA THR A 131 3.92 -0.39 6.96
C THR A 131 4.64 -0.65 8.27
N VAL A 132 3.95 -1.03 9.34
CA VAL A 132 4.60 -1.35 10.63
C VAL A 132 5.56 -2.54 10.49
N VAL A 133 5.10 -3.65 9.87
CA VAL A 133 5.96 -4.83 9.69
C VAL A 133 7.16 -4.52 8.80
N LEU A 134 6.95 -3.83 7.67
CA LEU A 134 8.02 -3.43 6.75
C LEU A 134 9.01 -2.46 7.41
N ALA A 135 8.54 -1.52 8.24
CA ALA A 135 9.39 -0.61 8.97
C ALA A 135 10.24 -1.33 10.03
N LEU A 136 9.68 -2.34 10.71
CA LEU A 136 10.44 -3.18 11.64
C LEU A 136 11.50 -4.00 10.91
N MET A 137 11.21 -4.51 9.70
CA MET A 137 12.19 -5.22 8.88
C MET A 137 13.29 -4.28 8.37
N TRP A 138 12.94 -3.07 7.94
CA TRP A 138 13.91 -2.02 7.59
C TRP A 138 14.82 -1.67 8.77
N LEU A 139 14.26 -1.55 9.98
CA LEU A 139 15.02 -1.33 11.22
C LEU A 139 15.95 -2.50 11.56
N ALA A 140 15.54 -3.74 11.25
CA ALA A 140 16.35 -4.94 11.46
C ALA A 140 17.51 -5.05 10.46
N GLU A 141 17.29 -4.70 9.19
CA GLU A 141 18.36 -4.63 8.19
C GLU A 141 19.27 -3.40 8.38
N PHE A 142 18.76 -2.35 9.05
CA PHE A 142 19.46 -1.11 9.41
C PHE A 142 20.40 -0.58 8.29
N PRO A 143 19.85 -0.22 7.11
CA PRO A 143 20.66 0.08 5.92
C PRO A 143 21.57 1.31 6.07
N LEU A 144 21.40 2.12 7.12
CA LEU A 144 22.32 3.20 7.47
C LEU A 144 23.73 2.71 7.85
N ALA A 145 23.87 1.48 8.34
CA ALA A 145 25.16 0.92 8.66
C ALA A 145 25.95 0.58 7.39
N GLN A 146 27.22 1.00 7.35
CA GLN A 146 28.15 0.62 6.29
C GLN A 146 28.96 -0.63 6.64
N VAL A 147 29.06 -0.95 7.94
CA VAL A 147 29.80 -2.09 8.48
C VAL A 147 28.94 -2.86 9.47
N ALA A 148 29.08 -4.17 9.48
CA ALA A 148 28.49 -5.10 10.43
C ALA A 148 29.27 -5.13 11.76
N ALA A 149 28.70 -5.78 12.77
CA ALA A 149 29.30 -5.89 14.10
C ALA A 149 30.68 -6.56 14.11
N ASP A 150 30.97 -7.40 13.11
CA ASP A 150 32.26 -8.08 12.94
C ASP A 150 33.29 -7.26 12.13
N GLY A 151 32.92 -6.05 11.69
CA GLY A 151 33.76 -5.15 10.90
C GLY A 151 33.72 -5.40 9.40
N THR A 152 32.96 -6.38 8.91
CA THR A 152 32.76 -6.59 7.47
C THR A 152 31.78 -5.57 6.87
N PRO A 153 31.81 -5.31 5.54
CA PRO A 153 30.81 -4.45 4.92
C PRO A 153 29.39 -4.99 5.12
N SER A 154 28.45 -4.13 5.53
CA SER A 154 27.05 -4.53 5.81
C SER A 154 26.26 -5.00 4.58
N GLY A 155 26.77 -4.74 3.37
CA GLY A 155 26.06 -5.01 2.12
C GLY A 155 24.94 -4.01 1.82
N SER A 156 24.81 -2.92 2.59
CA SER A 156 23.83 -1.87 2.32
C SER A 156 24.06 -1.21 0.95
N SER A 157 23.02 -1.23 0.11
CA SER A 157 23.06 -0.65 -1.23
C SER A 157 22.56 0.81 -1.28
N ASN A 158 21.72 1.20 -0.32
CA ASN A 158 21.19 2.55 -0.19
C ASN A 158 20.91 2.82 1.30
N PRO A 159 21.37 3.95 1.87
CA PRO A 159 21.27 4.18 3.31
C PRO A 159 19.84 4.38 3.83
N ILE A 160 18.86 4.63 2.95
CA ILE A 160 17.50 4.99 3.36
C ILE A 160 16.46 4.13 2.64
N VAL A 161 16.56 4.00 1.31
CA VAL A 161 15.49 3.42 0.50
C VAL A 161 15.89 2.03 0.02
N ASP A 162 15.23 1.04 0.59
CA ASP A 162 15.27 -0.36 0.16
C ASP A 162 13.88 -0.80 -0.35
N TYR A 163 13.72 -2.11 -0.57
CA TYR A 163 12.45 -2.67 -0.99
C TYR A 163 11.35 -2.56 0.07
N HIS A 164 11.67 -2.57 1.37
CA HIS A 164 10.68 -2.38 2.44
C HIS A 164 10.03 -1.01 2.38
N VAL A 165 10.84 0.05 2.20
CA VAL A 165 10.34 1.42 2.06
C VAL A 165 9.46 1.53 0.83
N ILE A 166 9.88 0.99 -0.31
CA ILE A 166 9.10 1.01 -1.55
C ILE A 166 7.78 0.26 -1.38
N TYR A 167 7.78 -0.92 -0.76
CA TYR A 167 6.56 -1.68 -0.51
C TYR A 167 5.63 -0.95 0.46
N ALA A 168 6.16 -0.30 1.50
CA ALA A 168 5.36 0.47 2.45
C ALA A 168 4.67 1.66 1.76
N LEU A 169 5.40 2.41 0.95
CA LEU A 169 4.83 3.50 0.15
C LEU A 169 3.78 3.00 -0.85
N ALA A 170 4.02 1.84 -1.47
CA ALA A 170 3.08 1.23 -2.39
C ALA A 170 1.78 0.78 -1.70
N LEU A 171 1.85 0.21 -0.48
CA LEU A 171 0.67 -0.10 0.34
C LEU A 171 -0.13 1.16 0.66
N ILE A 172 0.55 2.24 1.06
CA ILE A 172 -0.08 3.53 1.36
C ILE A 172 -0.76 4.10 0.10
N ALA A 173 -0.09 4.04 -1.06
CA ALA A 173 -0.65 4.52 -2.33
C ALA A 173 -1.90 3.71 -2.73
N VAL A 174 -1.87 2.38 -2.60
CA VAL A 174 -3.00 1.49 -2.86
C VAL A 174 -4.20 1.82 -1.96
N ALA A 175 -3.95 2.07 -0.66
CA ALA A 175 -5.00 2.44 0.29
C ALA A 175 -5.56 3.85 0.03
N ALA A 176 -4.70 4.82 -0.31
CA ALA A 176 -5.09 6.21 -0.57
C ALA A 176 -5.91 6.37 -1.87
N THR A 177 -5.64 5.53 -2.87
CA THR A 177 -6.27 5.63 -4.21
C THR A 177 -7.57 4.82 -4.35
N ASN A 178 -8.00 4.12 -3.30
CA ASN A 178 -9.13 3.17 -3.32
C ASN A 178 -9.02 2.12 -4.44
N ALA A 179 -7.82 1.56 -4.63
CA ALA A 179 -7.57 0.52 -5.63
C ALA A 179 -8.41 -0.75 -5.39
N GLY A 180 -9.05 -0.90 -4.23
CA GLY A 180 -9.96 -2.01 -3.89
C GLY A 180 -11.21 -2.11 -4.76
N ARG A 181 -11.65 -1.00 -5.39
CA ARG A 181 -12.87 -0.99 -6.22
C ARG A 181 -12.72 -1.72 -7.55
N PHE A 182 -11.51 -1.85 -8.05
CA PHE A 182 -11.23 -2.52 -9.31
C PHE A 182 -10.75 -3.95 -9.03
N TRP A 183 -11.43 -4.95 -9.60
CA TRP A 183 -11.13 -6.37 -9.40
C TRP A 183 -11.02 -6.76 -7.91
N GLY A 184 -11.89 -6.20 -7.07
CA GLY A 184 -11.93 -6.47 -5.63
C GLY A 184 -13.36 -6.41 -5.10
N LEU A 185 -13.50 -6.67 -3.81
CA LEU A 185 -14.76 -6.77 -3.08
C LEU A 185 -15.02 -5.53 -2.20
N ALA A 186 -14.33 -4.41 -2.47
CA ALA A 186 -14.42 -3.20 -1.65
C ALA A 186 -15.86 -2.68 -1.48
N GLU A 187 -16.69 -2.80 -2.52
CA GLU A 187 -18.07 -2.33 -2.46
C GLU A 187 -18.95 -3.23 -1.58
N GLN A 188 -18.78 -4.55 -1.66
CA GLN A 188 -19.47 -5.51 -0.80
C GLN A 188 -19.01 -5.33 0.65
N TRP A 189 -17.71 -5.14 0.88
CA TRP A 189 -17.13 -4.89 2.18
C TRP A 189 -17.67 -3.59 2.82
N ALA A 190 -17.77 -2.51 2.05
CA ALA A 190 -18.26 -1.22 2.53
C ALA A 190 -19.75 -1.21 2.91
N ARG A 191 -20.52 -2.25 2.53
CA ARG A 191 -21.94 -2.39 2.89
C ARG A 191 -22.14 -3.02 4.27
N LEU A 192 -21.11 -3.64 4.85
CA LEU A 192 -21.19 -4.22 6.20
C LEU A 192 -21.47 -3.10 7.23
N PRO A 193 -22.41 -3.27 8.18
CA PRO A 193 -22.79 -2.21 9.12
C PRO A 193 -21.58 -1.61 9.86
N PHE A 194 -20.71 -2.47 10.39
CA PHE A 194 -19.50 -2.05 11.08
C PHE A 194 -18.57 -1.19 10.20
N VAL A 195 -18.36 -1.57 8.94
CA VAL A 195 -17.46 -0.87 8.00
C VAL A 195 -18.06 0.44 7.49
N ARG A 196 -19.37 0.47 7.30
CA ARG A 196 -20.10 1.68 6.95
C ARG A 196 -19.94 2.74 8.04
N ASP A 197 -20.04 2.31 9.29
CA ASP A 197 -20.00 3.19 10.45
C ASP A 197 -18.54 3.57 10.84
N HIS A 198 -17.54 2.79 10.40
CA HIS A 198 -16.11 3.04 10.63
C HIS A 198 -15.32 3.17 9.33
N ALA A 199 -15.26 4.37 8.75
CA ALA A 199 -14.60 4.60 7.46
C ALA A 199 -13.11 4.16 7.42
N TRP A 200 -12.43 4.08 8.56
CA TRP A 200 -11.04 3.63 8.63
C TRP A 200 -10.85 2.13 8.35
N THR A 201 -11.90 1.31 8.46
CA THR A 201 -11.83 -0.15 8.22
C THR A 201 -12.03 -0.53 6.75
N ARG A 202 -12.09 0.46 5.86
CA ARG A 202 -12.18 0.28 4.41
C ARG A 202 -10.85 -0.11 3.79
#